data_AF-A7H8H5-F1
#
_entry.id   AF-A7H8H5-F1
#
_cell.length_a   1.000
_cell.length_b   1.000
_cell.length_c   1.000
_cell.angle_alpha   90.00
_cell.angle_beta   90.00
_cell.angle_gamma   90.00
#
_symmetry.space_group_name_H-M   'P 1'
#
loop_
_entity.id
_entity.type
_entity.pdbx_description
1 polymer ?
#
loop_
_entity_poly.entity_id
_entity_poly.type
_entity_poly.pdbx_seq_one_letter_code
_entity_poly.pdbx_strand_id
1 'polypeptide(L)'
;MAERKDPMRDRELERRRENETKDLEVEARHGERPLEGLSSAGAGTTWTQEQDEREASRVHGDDEQRSRDASRMQIPKHPGDPLPEG
;
A
#
# COMPACT_ATOMS: atom_id res chain seq x y z
N MET A 1 39.01 15.55 16.53
CA MET A 1 39.28 14.10 16.36
C MET A 1 38.68 13.71 15.02
N ALA A 2 39.49 13.44 14.00
CA ALA A 2 38.97 12.97 12.72
C ALA A 2 38.44 11.54 12.91
N GLU A 3 37.14 11.36 12.67
CA GLU A 3 36.47 10.06 12.67
C GLU A 3 37.19 9.18 11.64
N ARG A 4 37.83 8.09 12.09
CA ARG A 4 38.53 7.18 11.19
C ARG A 4 37.47 6.57 10.27
N LYS A 5 37.38 7.07 9.03
CA LYS A 5 36.53 6.48 7.99
C LYS A 5 36.97 5.04 7.80
N ASP A 6 36.07 4.13 8.13
CA ASP A 6 36.26 2.72 7.89
C ASP A 6 36.19 2.48 6.37
N PRO A 7 37.29 2.10 5.70
CA PRO A 7 37.30 1.91 4.25
C PRO A 7 36.32 0.82 3.78
N MET A 8 35.91 -0.10 4.67
CA MET A 8 34.86 -1.07 4.35
C MET A 8 33.48 -0.41 4.28
N ARG A 9 33.22 0.55 5.16
CA ARG A 9 31.97 1.32 5.18
C ARG A 9 31.84 2.22 3.95
N ASP A 10 32.94 2.87 3.54
CA ASP A 10 32.95 3.71 2.34
C ASP A 10 32.69 2.88 1.07
N ARG A 11 33.30 1.69 0.97
CA ARG A 11 33.06 0.76 -0.15
C ARG A 11 31.64 0.22 -0.18
N GLU A 12 31.05 -0.07 0.98
CA GLU A 12 29.65 -0.49 1.06
C GLU A 12 28.69 0.62 0.62
N LEU A 13 28.96 1.86 1.03
CA LEU A 13 28.16 3.02 0.62
C LEU A 13 28.26 3.28 -0.88
N GLU A 14 29.45 3.15 -1.46
CA GLU A 14 29.66 3.26 -2.91
C GLU A 14 28.85 2.20 -3.66
N ARG A 15 28.92 0.93 -3.22
CA ARG A 15 28.15 -0.16 -3.83
C ARG A 15 26.64 0.04 -3.70
N ARG A 16 26.16 0.61 -2.59
CA ARG A 16 24.73 0.94 -2.41
C ARG A 16 24.29 2.02 -3.41
N ARG A 17 25.09 3.07 -3.60
CA ARG A 17 24.79 4.15 -4.56
C ARG A 17 24.78 3.65 -6.00
N GLU A 18 25.70 2.76 -6.35
CA GLU A 18 25.73 2.14 -7.69
C GLU A 18 24.47 1.32 -7.96
N ASN A 19 24.00 0.56 -6.97
CA ASN A 19 22.77 -0.22 -7.10
C ASN A 19 21.54 0.68 -7.22
N GLU A 20 21.43 1.69 -6.36
CA GLU A 20 20.34 2.67 -6.41
C GLU A 20 20.28 3.39 -7.77
N THR A 21 21.44 3.75 -8.33
CA THR A 21 21.52 4.36 -9.66
C THR A 21 20.99 3.42 -10.74
N LYS A 22 21.36 2.12 -10.68
CA LYS A 22 20.88 1.12 -11.65
C LYS A 22 19.38 0.88 -11.53
N ASP A 23 18.86 0.83 -10.31
CA ASP A 23 17.43 0.65 -10.07
C ASP A 23 16.64 1.85 -10.64
N LEU A 24 17.11 3.06 -10.40
CA LEU A 24 16.52 4.28 -10.97
C LEU A 24 16.60 4.31 -12.50
N GLU A 25 17.70 3.86 -13.11
CA GLU A 25 17.82 3.77 -14.57
C GLU A 25 16.85 2.74 -15.18
N VAL A 26 16.63 1.63 -14.49
CA VAL A 26 15.63 0.62 -14.86
C VAL A 26 14.24 1.24 -14.78
N GLU A 27 13.87 1.81 -13.64
CA GLU A 27 12.55 2.44 -13.43
C GLU A 27 12.29 3.60 -14.40
N ALA A 28 13.30 4.43 -14.71
CA ALA A 28 13.17 5.54 -15.64
C ALA A 28 12.96 5.09 -17.10
N ARG A 29 13.45 3.90 -17.47
CA ARG A 29 13.32 3.35 -18.84
C ARG A 29 12.11 2.44 -18.98
N HIS A 30 11.70 1.77 -17.92
CA HIS A 30 10.50 0.93 -17.92
C HIS A 30 9.28 1.82 -17.63
N GLY A 31 8.53 2.16 -18.69
CA GLY A 31 7.19 2.71 -18.54
C GLY A 31 6.27 1.75 -17.79
N GLU A 32 5.05 2.20 -17.46
CA GLU A 32 4.04 1.34 -16.84
C GLU A 32 3.97 0.00 -17.57
N ARG A 33 4.23 -1.09 -16.84
CA ARG A 33 4.05 -2.43 -17.40
C ARG A 33 2.59 -2.48 -17.85
N PRO A 34 2.31 -2.81 -19.13
CA PRO A 34 0.93 -2.99 -19.54
C PRO A 34 0.30 -3.99 -18.59
N LEU A 35 -0.87 -3.66 -18.08
CA LEU A 35 -1.63 -4.56 -17.21
C LEU A 35 -2.13 -5.72 -18.07
N GLU A 36 -1.24 -6.64 -18.42
CA GLU A 36 -1.57 -7.83 -19.16
C GLU A 36 -2.59 -8.62 -18.34
N GLY A 37 -3.81 -8.70 -18.85
CA GLY A 37 -4.96 -9.30 -18.17
C GLY A 37 -6.01 -8.31 -17.66
N LEU A 38 -5.73 -7.01 -17.55
CA LEU A 38 -6.75 -6.00 -17.15
C LEU A 38 -7.52 -5.42 -18.33
N SER A 39 -7.00 -5.54 -19.56
CA SER A 39 -7.72 -5.21 -20.80
C SER A 39 -9.00 -6.06 -20.99
N SER A 40 -9.19 -7.09 -20.16
CA SER A 40 -10.33 -8.01 -20.17
C SER A 40 -11.27 -7.85 -18.99
N ALA A 41 -11.15 -6.79 -18.18
CA ALA A 41 -12.10 -6.52 -17.09
C ALA A 41 -13.57 -6.39 -17.56
N GLY A 42 -13.83 -6.37 -18.87
CA GLY A 42 -15.16 -6.58 -19.46
C GLY A 42 -15.27 -7.72 -20.51
N ALA A 43 -14.22 -8.50 -20.76
CA ALA A 43 -14.20 -9.51 -21.84
C ALA A 43 -14.11 -10.97 -21.36
N GLY A 44 -13.77 -11.21 -20.08
CA GLY A 44 -13.57 -12.56 -19.54
C GLY A 44 -14.56 -13.00 -18.45
N THR A 45 -15.37 -12.08 -17.93
CA THR A 45 -16.38 -12.39 -16.92
C THR A 45 -17.76 -12.27 -17.58
N THR A 46 -18.72 -13.09 -17.16
CA THR A 46 -20.14 -12.92 -17.51
C THR A 46 -20.80 -11.79 -16.73
N TRP A 47 -20.02 -11.03 -15.97
CA TRP A 47 -20.46 -10.02 -15.04
C TRP A 47 -20.43 -8.66 -15.72
N THR A 48 -21.61 -8.05 -15.88
CA THR A 48 -21.71 -6.71 -16.46
C THR A 48 -21.41 -5.64 -15.42
N GLN A 49 -21.00 -4.47 -15.89
CA GLN A 49 -20.81 -3.29 -15.02
C GLN A 49 -22.10 -2.94 -14.24
N GLU A 50 -23.28 -3.07 -14.86
CA GLU A 50 -24.56 -2.83 -14.17
C GLU A 50 -24.83 -3.86 -13.05
N GLN A 51 -24.39 -5.11 -13.22
CA GLN A 51 -24.46 -6.10 -12.15
C GLN A 51 -23.48 -5.79 -11.03
N ASP A 52 -22.30 -5.27 -11.36
CA ASP A 52 -21.30 -4.83 -10.38
C ASP A 52 -21.82 -3.65 -9.55
N GLU A 53 -22.32 -2.60 -10.20
CA GLU A 53 -22.86 -1.42 -9.52
C GLU A 53 -24.05 -1.76 -8.61
N ARG A 54 -24.93 -2.68 -9.03
CA ARG A 54 -26.05 -3.15 -8.20
C ARG A 54 -25.57 -3.92 -6.98
N GLU A 55 -24.60 -4.82 -7.13
CA GLU A 55 -24.10 -5.61 -5.99
C GLU A 55 -23.16 -4.80 -5.09
N ALA A 56 -22.47 -3.79 -5.61
CA ALA A 56 -21.52 -2.97 -4.87
C ALA A 56 -22.17 -2.32 -3.64
N SER A 57 -23.38 -1.79 -3.80
CA SER A 57 -24.14 -1.22 -2.68
C SER A 57 -24.50 -2.26 -1.61
N ARG A 58 -24.79 -3.50 -2.02
CA ARG A 58 -25.14 -4.60 -1.11
C ARG A 58 -23.93 -5.15 -0.35
N VAL A 59 -22.79 -5.26 -1.02
CA VAL A 59 -21.57 -5.86 -0.46
C VAL A 59 -20.78 -4.84 0.35
N HIS A 60 -20.62 -3.62 -0.20
CA HIS A 60 -19.71 -2.59 0.31
C HIS A 60 -20.39 -1.40 0.97
N GLY A 61 -21.73 -1.32 0.96
CA GLY A 61 -22.48 -0.17 1.50
C GLY A 61 -22.14 0.19 2.95
N ASP A 62 -21.75 -0.79 3.75
CA ASP A 62 -21.40 -0.60 5.16
C ASP A 62 -19.88 -0.63 5.44
N ASP A 63 -19.03 -0.78 4.42
CA ASP A 63 -17.58 -0.97 4.62
C ASP A 63 -16.92 0.21 5.32
N GLU A 64 -17.32 1.44 4.96
CA GLU A 64 -16.79 2.64 5.61
C GLU A 64 -17.15 2.67 7.09
N GLN A 65 -18.41 2.40 7.43
CA GLN A 65 -18.87 2.41 8.81
C GLN A 65 -18.22 1.30 9.63
N ARG A 66 -18.17 0.06 9.08
CA ARG A 66 -17.49 -1.09 9.71
C ARG A 66 -16.00 -0.82 9.95
N SER A 67 -15.34 -0.19 8.98
CA SER A 67 -13.93 0.20 9.09
C SER A 67 -13.70 1.25 10.19
N ARG A 68 -14.56 2.27 10.27
CA ARG A 68 -14.52 3.29 11.32
C ARG A 68 -14.72 2.69 12.71
N ASP A 69 -15.70 1.80 12.87
CA ASP A 69 -15.98 1.16 14.15
C ASP A 69 -14.85 0.24 14.60
N ALA A 70 -14.30 -0.56 13.68
CA ALA A 70 -13.14 -1.40 13.96
C ALA A 70 -11.92 -0.55 14.37
N SER A 71 -11.67 0.56 13.68
CA SER A 71 -10.58 1.48 14.00
C SER A 71 -10.74 2.07 15.41
N ARG A 72 -11.95 2.47 15.79
CA ARG A 72 -12.25 2.99 17.14
C ARG A 72 -11.97 1.97 18.24
N MET A 73 -12.24 0.70 18.00
CA MET A 73 -11.97 -0.38 18.97
C MET A 73 -10.48 -0.67 19.15
N GLN A 74 -9.65 -0.35 18.15
CA GLN A 74 -8.20 -0.55 18.20
C GLN A 74 -7.44 0.54 18.94
N ILE A 75 -8.07 1.71 19.18
CA ILE A 75 -7.44 2.80 19.93
C ILE A 75 -7.25 2.33 21.38
N PRO A 76 -6.00 2.23 21.88
CA PRO A 76 -5.76 1.88 23.27
C PRO A 76 -6.43 2.93 24.16
N LYS A 77 -7.33 2.49 25.05
CA LYS A 77 -7.96 3.39 26.01
C LYS A 77 -6.89 3.96 26.94
N HIS A 78 -6.89 5.27 27.11
CA HIS A 78 -6.07 5.93 28.10
C HIS A 78 -6.61 5.55 29.50
N PRO A 79 -5.75 5.34 30.53
CA PRO A 79 -6.18 4.94 31.87
C PRO A 79 -7.12 5.93 32.60
N GLY A 80 -7.43 7.08 32.00
CA GLY A 80 -8.38 8.07 32.51
C GLY A 80 -9.65 8.22 31.65
N ASP A 81 -9.82 7.40 30.62
CA ASP A 81 -11.04 7.43 29.81
C ASP A 81 -12.22 6.95 30.65
N PRO A 82 -13.38 7.64 30.61
CA PRO A 82 -14.57 7.21 31.35
C PRO A 82 -14.96 5.79 30.90
N LEU A 83 -15.25 4.93 31.87
CA LEU A 83 -15.84 3.62 31.58
C LEU A 83 -17.18 3.86 30.87
N PRO A 84 -17.50 3.08 29.81
CA PRO A 84 -18.80 3.19 29.17
C PRO A 84 -19.87 2.89 30.22
N GLU A 85 -20.81 3.83 30.42
CA GLU A 85 -21.89 3.64 31.38
C GLU A 85 -22.72 2.41 31.00
N GLY A 86 -22.86 1.50 31.97
CA GLY A 86 -23.74 0.35 31.94
C GLY A 86 -24.57 0.32 33.21
#